data_AF-A0A1X4I5E9-F1
#
_entry.id   AF-A0A1X4I5E9-F1
#
_cell.length_a   1.000
_cell.length_b   1.000
_cell.length_c   1.000
_cell.angle_alpha   90.00
_cell.angle_beta   90.00
_cell.angle_gamma   90.00
#
_symmetry.space_group_name_H-M   'P 1'
#
loop_
_entity.id
_entity.type
_entity.pdbx_description
1 polymer ?
#
loop_
_entity_poly.entity_id
_entity_poly.type
_entity_poly.pdbx_seq_one_letter_code
_entity_poly.pdbx_strand_id
1 'polypeptide(L)' 'MPPTLTLKSGTSWADAWQRCLTVAPEAFRDDRVLNLWNAAWQPDGRALPAVSPVDGGPVAGPPRLDRATARQAVRAALDQ' A
#
# COMPACT_ATOMS: atom_id res chain seq x y z
N MET A 1 -10.11 -7.94 30.99
CA MET A 1 -10.25 -8.30 29.56
C MET A 1 -9.79 -7.11 28.73
N PRO A 2 -9.07 -7.32 27.62
CA PRO A 2 -8.76 -6.21 26.70
C PRO A 2 -10.06 -5.62 26.13
N PRO A 3 -10.08 -4.30 25.82
CA PRO A 3 -11.25 -3.66 25.24
C PRO A 3 -11.55 -4.21 23.85
N THR A 4 -12.84 -4.34 23.51
CA THR A 4 -13.28 -4.66 22.15
C THR A 4 -12.95 -3.49 21.23
N LEU A 5 -12.21 -3.76 20.15
CA LEU A 5 -11.92 -2.77 19.12
C LEU A 5 -13.15 -2.59 18.22
N THR A 6 -13.46 -1.34 17.88
CA THR A 6 -14.58 -0.98 17.00
C THR A 6 -14.08 -0.14 15.85
N LEU A 7 -14.49 -0.49 14.63
CA LEU A 7 -14.22 0.29 13.43
C LEU A 7 -15.19 1.47 13.33
N LYS A 8 -14.68 2.69 13.18
CA LYS A 8 -15.52 3.88 12.92
C LYS A 8 -16.06 3.83 11.48
N SER A 9 -17.34 4.16 11.30
CA SER A 9 -17.96 4.23 9.97
C SER A 9 -17.15 5.12 9.00
N GLY A 10 -16.93 4.64 7.77
CA GLY A 10 -16.15 5.34 6.74
C GLY A 10 -14.62 5.30 6.94
N THR A 11 -14.14 4.50 7.90
CA THR A 11 -12.70 4.28 8.15
C THR A 11 -12.27 2.84 7.90
N SER A 12 -13.12 2.04 7.24
CA SER A 12 -12.71 0.71 6.80
C SER A 12 -11.56 0.80 5.81
N TRP A 13 -10.77 -0.27 5.72
CA TRP A 13 -9.72 -0.38 4.70
C TRP A 13 -10.29 -0.20 3.28
N ALA A 14 -11.45 -0.80 3.00
CA ALA A 14 -12.12 -0.68 1.70
C ALA A 14 -12.52 0.78 1.39
N ASP A 15 -13.07 1.51 2.36
CA ASP A 15 -13.42 2.93 2.20
C ASP A 15 -12.18 3.80 1.97
N ALA A 16 -11.08 3.52 2.68
CA ALA A 16 -9.81 4.22 2.48
C ALA A 16 -9.23 3.92 1.08
N TRP A 17 -9.18 2.64 0.71
CA TRP A 17 -8.71 2.17 -0.59
C TRP A 17 -9.45 2.84 -1.75
N GLN A 18 -10.79 2.80 -1.73
CA GLN A 18 -11.61 3.36 -2.79
C GLN A 18 -11.40 4.87 -2.95
N ARG A 19 -11.27 5.60 -1.84
CA ARG A 19 -10.95 7.04 -1.88
C ARG A 19 -9.59 7.31 -2.51
N CYS A 20 -8.55 6.56 -2.13
CA CYS A 20 -7.22 6.72 -2.71
C CYS A 20 -7.20 6.37 -4.20
N LEU A 21 -7.82 5.26 -4.59
CA LEU A 21 -7.95 4.83 -5.99
C LEU A 21 -8.66 5.87 -6.85
N THR A 22 -9.66 6.57 -6.28
CA THR A 22 -10.40 7.63 -6.99
C THR A 22 -9.52 8.86 -7.25
N VAL A 23 -8.59 9.18 -6.34
CA VAL A 23 -7.73 10.37 -6.43
C VAL A 23 -6.48 10.13 -7.28
N ALA A 24 -5.92 8.92 -7.26
CA ALA A 24 -4.68 8.59 -7.96
C ALA A 24 -4.77 7.20 -8.61
N PRO A 25 -5.63 7.01 -9.63
CA PRO A 25 -5.83 5.70 -10.26
C PRO A 25 -4.54 5.09 -10.83
N GLU A 26 -3.60 5.91 -11.31
CA GLU A 26 -2.29 5.50 -11.82
C GLU A 26 -1.37 4.85 -10.75
N ALA A 27 -1.66 5.07 -9.47
CA ALA A 27 -0.92 4.47 -8.35
C ALA A 27 -1.35 3.03 -8.07
N PHE A 28 -2.41 2.54 -8.72
CA PHE A 28 -3.00 1.24 -8.44
C PHE A 28 -3.01 0.36 -9.69
N ARG A 29 -2.88 -0.94 -9.48
CA ARG A 29 -3.06 -1.94 -10.52
C ARG A 29 -3.69 -3.18 -9.91
N ASP A 30 -4.80 -3.63 -10.47
CA ASP A 30 -5.56 -4.78 -9.97
C ASP A 30 -5.90 -4.61 -8.47
N ASP A 31 -5.38 -5.48 -7.61
CA ASP A 31 -5.59 -5.52 -6.17
C ASP A 31 -4.44 -4.89 -5.36
N ARG A 32 -3.50 -4.18 -6.00
CA ARG A 32 -2.30 -3.64 -5.35
C ARG A 32 -2.03 -2.17 -5.65
N VAL A 33 -1.43 -1.50 -4.67
CA VAL A 33 -0.76 -0.22 -4.85
C VAL A 33 0.63 -0.44 -5.45
N LEU A 34 1.11 0.48 -6.27
CA LEU A 34 2.44 0.46 -6.87
C LEU A 34 3.47 1.12 -5.93
N ASN A 35 4.76 0.77 -6.06
CA ASN A 35 5.81 1.51 -5.34
C ASN A 35 6.02 2.88 -6.00
N LEU A 36 6.29 3.91 -5.22
CA LEU A 36 6.66 5.23 -5.72
C LEU A 36 8.16 5.45 -5.53
N TRP A 37 8.91 5.52 -6.63
CA TRP A 37 10.30 5.95 -6.61
C TRP A 37 10.68 6.55 -7.96
N ASN A 38 11.72 7.40 -7.98
CA ASN A 38 12.09 8.17 -9.17
C ASN A 38 10.91 8.99 -9.77
N ALA A 39 10.06 9.54 -8.90
CA ALA A 39 8.86 10.31 -9.27
C ALA A 39 7.86 9.56 -10.17
N ALA A 40 7.89 8.22 -10.17
CA ALA A 40 7.00 7.39 -10.96
C ALA A 40 6.46 6.21 -10.15
N TRP A 41 5.24 5.78 -10.50
CA TRP A 41 4.63 4.56 -9.98
C TRP A 41 5.19 3.34 -10.69
N GLN A 42 5.71 2.38 -9.92
CA GLN A 42 6.49 1.24 -10.41
C GLN A 42 5.76 -0.08 -10.09
N PRO A 43 5.57 -0.98 -11.08
CA PRO A 43 4.83 -2.22 -10.90
C PRO A 43 5.61 -3.33 -10.17
N ASP A 44 6.73 -2.96 -9.55
CA ASP A 44 7.70 -3.84 -8.94
C ASP A 44 7.30 -4.34 -7.54
N GLY A 45 8.12 -5.25 -7.01
CA GLY A 45 7.88 -5.89 -5.73
C GLY A 45 6.79 -6.95 -5.78
N ARG A 46 6.55 -7.55 -4.62
CA ARG A 46 5.53 -8.60 -4.44
C ARG A 46 4.60 -8.24 -3.29
N ALA A 47 3.29 -8.33 -3.53
CA ALA A 47 2.30 -8.17 -2.49
C ALA A 47 2.53 -9.22 -1.39
N LEU A 48 2.34 -8.80 -0.14
CA LEU A 48 2.33 -9.68 1.01
C LEU A 48 0.94 -9.63 1.66
N PRO A 49 0.43 -10.77 2.14
CA PRO A 49 -0.83 -10.76 2.86
C PRO A 49 -0.68 -9.92 4.13
N ALA A 50 -1.67 -9.08 4.41
CA ALA A 50 -1.78 -8.32 5.64
C ALA A 50 -3.23 -8.38 6.14
N VAL A 51 -3.39 -8.21 7.46
CA VAL A 51 -4.69 -8.16 8.11
C VAL A 51 -4.78 -6.91 8.96
N SER A 52 -5.96 -6.32 9.00
CA SER A 52 -6.25 -5.18 9.88
C SER A 52 -6.29 -5.65 11.34
N PRO A 53 -5.56 -5.02 12.27
CA PRO A 53 -5.60 -5.38 13.68
C PRO A 53 -6.88 -4.93 14.39
N VAL A 54 -7.73 -4.13 13.73
CA VAL A 54 -8.97 -3.58 14.31
C VAL A 54 -10.14 -4.55 14.14
N ASP A 55 -10.30 -5.09 12.94
CA ASP A 55 -11.47 -5.88 12.52
C ASP A 55 -11.10 -7.23 11.88
N GLY A 56 -9.80 -7.54 11.73
CA GLY A 56 -9.32 -8.80 11.16
C GLY A 56 -9.48 -8.94 9.65
N GLY A 57 -10.00 -7.92 8.95
CA GLY A 57 -10.21 -7.95 7.51
C GLY A 57 -8.90 -7.95 6.71
N PRO A 58 -8.90 -8.49 5.47
CA PRO A 58 -7.72 -8.48 4.61
C PRO A 58 -7.36 -7.05 4.19
N VAL A 59 -6.06 -6.77 4.19
CA VAL A 59 -5.45 -5.50 3.74
C VAL A 59 -4.45 -5.85 2.64
N ALA A 60 -4.53 -5.15 1.50
CA ALA A 60 -3.53 -5.28 0.45
C ALA A 60 -2.22 -4.66 0.97
N GLY A 61 -1.26 -5.51 1.35
CA GLY A 61 0.04 -5.04 1.85
C GLY A 61 0.84 -4.34 0.74
N PRO A 62 1.64 -3.33 1.07
CA PRO A 62 2.50 -2.66 0.09
C PRO A 62 3.48 -3.67 -0.53
N PRO A 63 3.69 -3.65 -1.87
CA PRO A 63 4.56 -4.62 -2.52
C PRO A 63 6.00 -4.52 -2.01
N ARG A 64 6.53 -5.62 -1.48
CA ARG A 64 7.90 -5.65 -0.96
C ARG A 64 8.91 -5.71 -2.11
N LEU A 65 9.78 -4.72 -2.16
CA LEU A 65 10.94 -4.70 -3.06
C LEU A 65 11.95 -5.78 -2.68
N ASP A 66 12.66 -6.29 -3.69
CA ASP A 66 13.89 -7.03 -3.44
C ASP A 66 15.06 -6.06 -3.17
N ARG A 67 16.20 -6.64 -2.80
CA ARG A 67 17.39 -5.87 -2.43
C ARG A 67 17.97 -5.07 -3.60
N ALA A 68 17.89 -5.57 -4.83
CA ALA A 68 18.45 -4.91 -6.00
C ALA A 68 17.59 -3.70 -6.38
N THR A 69 16.28 -3.88 -6.50
CA THR A 69 15.33 -2.80 -6.79
C THR A 69 15.32 -1.74 -5.70
N ALA A 70 15.37 -2.14 -4.42
CA ALA A 70 15.44 -1.17 -3.32
C ALA A 70 16.69 -0.28 -3.39
N ARG A 71 17.85 -0.82 -3.81
CA ARG A 71 19.06 -0.02 -4.01
C ARG A 71 18.92 0.98 -5.16
N GLN A 72 18.28 0.58 -6.26
CA GLN A 72 18.01 1.46 -7.39
C GLN A 72 17.06 2.60 -6.98
N ALA A 73 15.99 2.27 -6.27
CA ALA A 73 15.04 3.25 -5.74
C ALA A 73 15.72 4.30 -4.84
N VAL A 74 16.58 3.86 -3.92
CA VAL A 74 17.38 4.77 -3.06
C VAL A 74 18.34 5.62 -3.89
N ARG A 75 18.98 5.04 -4.92
CA ARG A 75 19.92 5.78 -5.76
C ARG A 75 19.21 6.89 -6.54
N ALA A 76 18.03 6.60 -7.09
CA ALA A 76 17.24 7.57 -7.86
C ALA A 76 16.79 8.78 -7.03
N ALA A 77 16.68 8.65 -5.70
CA ALA A 77 16.35 9.76 -4.81
C ALA A 77 17.47 10.81 -4.72
N LEU A 78 18.70 10.51 -5.16
CA LEU A 78 19.80 11.48 -5.21
C LEU A 78 19.73 12.40 -6.43
N ASP A 79 18.98 12.02 -7.45
CA ASP A 79 18.84 12.77 -8.72
C ASP A 79 17.62 13.71 -8.71
N GLN A 80 16.99 13.91 -7.54
CA GLN A 80 15.78 14.72 -7.32
C GLN A 80 16.05 15.99 -6.51
#